data_AF-A0AB36GFF9-F1
#
_entry.id   AF-A0AB36GFF9-F1
#
_cell.length_a   1.000
_cell.length_b   1.000
_cell.length_c   1.000
_cell.angle_alpha   90.00
_cell.angle_beta   90.00
_cell.angle_gamma   90.00
#
_symmetry.space_group_name_H-M   'P 1'
#
loop_
_entity.id
_entity.type
_entity.pdbx_description
1 polymer ?
#
loop_
_entity_poly.entity_id
_entity_poly.type
_entity_poly.pdbx_seq_one_letter_code
_entity_poly.pdbx_strand_id
1 'polypeptide(L)'
;MIYKNEIKGSNQGEYLEEKAAQYCLFENSGTFQTALKPKFTFIDLFAGIGGFRIAMQNLGGKCVISSEWDEKAKQTYEANFGEVPFGDITLEETKQYIPKQFDVLCGFSLSK
;
A
#
# COMPACT_ATOMS: atom_id res chain seq x y z
N MET A 1 -0.39 -25.99 -1.96
CA MET A 1 -1.38 -26.24 -3.03
C MET A 1 -1.33 -25.06 -3.98
N ILE A 2 -0.62 -25.16 -5.10
CA ILE A 2 -0.58 -24.10 -6.12
C ILE A 2 -1.71 -24.39 -7.10
N TYR A 3 -2.71 -23.51 -7.16
CA TYR A 3 -3.80 -23.61 -8.13
C TYR A 3 -3.29 -23.25 -9.53
N LYS A 4 -3.35 -24.19 -10.47
CA LYS A 4 -3.26 -23.91 -11.90
C LYS A 4 -4.67 -23.56 -12.38
N ASN A 5 -4.87 -22.35 -12.88
CA ASN A 5 -6.08 -21.97 -13.61
C ASN A 5 -5.72 -21.79 -15.08
N GLU A 6 -6.30 -22.63 -15.93
CA GLU A 6 -6.28 -22.51 -17.39
C GLU A 6 -7.20 -21.34 -17.82
N ILE A 7 -6.73 -20.49 -18.73
CA ILE A 7 -7.55 -19.40 -19.30
C ILE A 7 -7.69 -19.62 -20.81
N LYS A 8 -8.93 -19.83 -21.26
CA LYS A 8 -9.34 -19.69 -22.67
C LYS A 8 -9.70 -18.22 -22.94
N GLY A 9 -9.29 -17.69 -24.10
CA GLY A 9 -9.39 -16.29 -24.53
C GLY A 9 -10.83 -15.76 -24.59
N SER A 10 -11.08 -14.45 -24.62
CA SER A 10 -10.49 -13.44 -25.51
C SER A 10 -10.60 -12.02 -24.93
N ASN A 11 -9.47 -11.44 -24.50
CA ASN A 11 -9.10 -10.00 -24.50
C ASN A 11 -7.66 -9.91 -23.94
N GLN A 12 -6.80 -10.81 -24.45
CA GLN A 12 -5.76 -11.43 -23.64
C GLN A 12 -4.50 -10.56 -23.48
N GLY A 13 -4.23 -9.63 -24.41
CA GLY A 13 -3.01 -8.81 -24.39
C GLY A 13 -2.93 -7.86 -23.20
N GLU A 14 -3.89 -6.95 -23.07
CA GLU A 14 -3.95 -5.97 -21.96
C GLU A 14 -4.09 -6.66 -20.60
N TYR A 15 -4.92 -7.70 -20.50
CA TYR A 15 -5.10 -8.42 -19.23
C TYR A 15 -3.85 -9.21 -18.79
N LEU A 16 -3.08 -9.74 -19.74
CA LEU A 16 -1.82 -10.41 -19.43
C LEU A 16 -0.73 -9.41 -19.06
N GLU A 17 -0.69 -8.24 -19.70
CA GLU A 17 0.21 -7.15 -19.30
C GLU A 17 -0.15 -6.59 -17.92
N GLU A 18 -1.43 -6.38 -17.63
CA GLU A 18 -1.91 -5.92 -16.32
C GLU A 18 -1.62 -6.95 -15.23
N LYS A 19 -1.81 -8.24 -15.52
CA LYS A 19 -1.39 -9.31 -14.61
C LYS A 19 0.11 -9.40 -14.44
N ALA A 20 0.88 -9.25 -15.51
CA ALA A 20 2.34 -9.28 -15.44
C ALA A 20 2.86 -8.09 -14.64
N ALA A 21 2.31 -6.89 -14.84
CA ALA A 21 2.60 -5.71 -14.04
C ALA A 21 2.25 -5.94 -12.56
N GLN A 22 1.07 -6.51 -12.28
CA GLN A 22 0.66 -6.90 -10.93
C GLN A 22 1.62 -7.94 -10.31
N TYR A 23 2.07 -8.95 -11.07
CA TYR A 23 3.04 -9.93 -10.58
C TYR A 23 4.41 -9.31 -10.33
N CYS A 24 4.91 -8.48 -11.23
CA CYS A 24 6.16 -7.73 -11.06
C CYS A 24 6.13 -6.80 -9.83
N LEU A 25 4.96 -6.26 -9.47
CA LEU A 25 4.78 -5.49 -8.22
C LEU A 25 5.08 -6.34 -6.96
N PHE A 26 4.84 -7.66 -7.01
CA PHE A 26 5.03 -8.57 -5.88
C PHE A 26 6.36 -9.35 -5.93
N GLU A 27 7.13 -9.30 -7.01
CA GLU A 27 8.43 -9.99 -7.10
C GLU A 27 9.56 -9.29 -6.30
N ASN A 28 9.32 -8.09 -5.77
CA ASN A 28 10.23 -7.46 -4.81
C ASN A 28 10.09 -8.11 -3.43
N SER A 29 10.73 -9.26 -3.26
CA SER A 29 10.79 -10.04 -2.01
C SER A 29 11.69 -9.43 -0.92
N GLY A 30 11.97 -8.13 -0.99
CA GLY A 30 12.77 -7.41 -0.02
C GLY A 30 11.99 -6.18 0.44
N THR A 31 11.80 -6.06 1.75
CA THR A 31 11.28 -4.88 2.49
C THR A 31 11.11 -3.66 1.59
N PHE A 32 9.88 -3.19 1.35
CA PHE A 32 9.62 -2.06 0.45
C PHE A 32 10.31 -0.78 0.96
N GLN A 33 11.53 -0.56 0.47
CA GLN A 33 12.41 0.47 1.00
C GLN A 33 11.92 1.85 0.57
N THR A 34 11.96 2.78 1.51
CA THR A 34 11.64 4.18 1.27
C THR A 34 12.65 4.80 0.31
N ALA A 35 12.17 5.51 -0.72
CA ALA A 35 13.04 6.20 -1.68
C ALA A 35 13.98 7.19 -0.97
N LEU A 36 15.29 7.11 -1.25
CA LEU A 36 16.32 8.01 -0.69
C LEU A 36 16.11 9.49 -1.07
N LYS A 37 15.50 9.74 -2.24
CA LYS A 37 15.08 11.06 -2.72
C LYS A 37 13.65 10.99 -3.22
N PRO A 38 12.65 11.18 -2.34
CA PRO A 38 11.26 11.13 -2.75
C PRO A 38 10.91 12.29 -3.67
N LYS A 39 10.13 12.01 -4.72
CA LYS A 39 9.57 13.02 -5.63
C LYS A 39 8.38 13.75 -5.01
N PHE A 40 7.64 13.05 -4.15
CA PHE A 40 6.49 13.55 -3.42
C PHE A 40 6.31 12.74 -2.13
N THR A 41 5.50 13.26 -1.22
CA THR A 41 5.13 12.65 0.06
C THR A 41 3.66 12.30 0.06
N PHE A 42 3.31 11.19 0.70
CA PHE A 42 1.92 10.77 0.79
C PHE A 42 1.58 10.21 2.16
N ILE A 43 0.30 10.32 2.51
CA ILE A 43 -0.29 9.71 3.70
C ILE A 43 -1.21 8.56 3.27
N ASP A 44 -1.17 7.45 3.99
CA ASP A 44 -1.93 6.22 3.69
C ASP A 44 -2.94 5.95 4.80
N LEU A 45 -4.13 6.51 4.67
CA LEU A 45 -5.23 6.32 5.61
C LEU A 45 -6.05 5.10 5.19
N PHE A 46 -6.46 4.25 6.14
CA PHE A 46 -7.06 2.94 5.84
C PHE A 46 -6.08 2.05 5.06
N ALA A 47 -4.85 1.99 5.56
CA ALA A 47 -3.69 1.43 4.86
C ALA A 47 -3.85 -0.06 4.50
N GLY A 48 -4.69 -0.80 5.26
CA GLY A 48 -4.91 -2.22 5.08
C GLY A 48 -3.59 -2.98 5.10
N ILE A 49 -3.32 -3.74 4.04
CA ILE A 49 -2.06 -4.47 3.85
C ILE A 49 -1.01 -3.69 3.03
N GLY A 50 -1.27 -2.42 2.70
CA GLY A 50 -0.33 -1.50 2.06
C GLY A 50 -0.36 -1.43 0.53
N GLY A 51 -1.53 -1.63 -0.09
CA GLY A 51 -1.67 -1.54 -1.55
C GLY A 51 -1.31 -0.15 -2.12
N PHE A 52 -1.81 0.93 -1.50
CA PHE A 52 -1.46 2.30 -1.89
C PHE A 52 0.02 2.59 -1.68
N ARG A 53 0.58 2.13 -0.57
CA ARG A 53 2.01 2.29 -0.28
C ARG A 53 2.89 1.72 -1.39
N ILE A 54 2.62 0.50 -1.84
CA ILE A 54 3.38 -0.13 -2.94
C ILE A 54 3.29 0.72 -4.21
N ALA A 55 2.07 1.09 -4.62
CA ALA A 55 1.86 1.89 -5.82
C ALA A 55 2.60 3.24 -5.75
N MET A 56 2.47 3.95 -4.64
CA MET A 56 3.06 5.27 -4.46
C MET A 56 4.59 5.22 -4.34
N GLN A 57 5.14 4.25 -3.62
CA GLN A 57 6.59 4.06 -3.52
C GLN A 57 7.21 3.74 -4.89
N ASN A 58 6.55 2.94 -5.72
CA ASN A 58 7.01 2.64 -7.09
C ASN A 58 7.01 3.89 -8.00
N LEU A 59 6.14 4.87 -7.74
CA LEU A 59 6.15 6.16 -8.42
C LEU A 59 7.19 7.15 -7.86
N GLY A 60 7.96 6.75 -6.84
CA GLY A 60 8.96 7.57 -6.16
C GLY A 60 8.40 8.40 -4.99
N GLY A 61 7.24 8.02 -4.47
CA GLY A 61 6.63 8.61 -3.28
C GLY A 61 7.27 8.11 -1.98
N LYS A 62 7.24 8.94 -0.94
CA LYS A 62 7.56 8.54 0.44
C LYS A 62 6.31 8.56 1.30
N CYS A 63 6.00 7.43 1.92
CA CYS A 63 4.98 7.35 2.95
C CYS A 63 5.49 8.10 4.19
N VAL A 64 4.74 9.08 4.67
CA VAL A 64 5.09 9.84 5.89
C VAL A 64 4.24 9.47 7.09
N ILE A 65 3.04 8.91 6.86
CA ILE A 65 2.18 8.34 7.88
C ILE A 65 1.28 7.28 7.23
N SER A 66 1.01 6.20 7.95
CA SER A 66 -0.01 5.21 7.60
C SER A 66 -0.93 4.96 8.80
N SER A 67 -2.23 4.71 8.56
CA SER A 67 -3.19 4.42 9.61
C SER A 67 -4.09 3.24 9.23
N GLU A 68 -4.19 2.26 10.11
CA GLU A 68 -5.01 1.07 10.00
C GLU A 68 -5.44 0.64 11.41
N TRP A 69 -6.74 0.38 11.60
CA TRP A 69 -7.29 -0.04 12.89
C TRP A 69 -7.43 -1.56 13.04
N ASP A 70 -7.44 -2.33 11.96
CA ASP A 70 -7.55 -3.78 12.00
C ASP A 70 -6.18 -4.41 12.32
N GLU A 71 -6.11 -5.12 13.45
CA GLU A 71 -4.85 -5.70 13.94
C GLU A 71 -4.26 -6.75 12.99
N LYS A 72 -5.08 -7.49 12.22
CA LYS A 72 -4.57 -8.49 11.26
C LYS A 72 -3.96 -7.80 10.04
N ALA A 73 -4.57 -6.72 9.58
CA ALA A 73 -4.03 -5.89 8.53
C ALA A 73 -2.69 -5.25 8.96
N LYS A 74 -2.63 -4.70 10.18
CA LYS A 74 -1.38 -4.14 10.75
C LYS A 74 -0.25 -5.16 10.81
N GLN A 75 -0.51 -6.39 11.25
CA GLN A 75 0.50 -7.46 11.28
C GLN A 75 1.06 -7.76 9.88
N THR A 76 0.19 -7.79 8.87
CA THR A 76 0.60 -8.03 7.48
C THR A 76 1.39 -6.83 6.94
N TYR A 77 0.96 -5.61 7.27
CA TYR A 77 1.66 -4.38 6.91
C TYR A 77 3.06 -4.34 7.53
N GLU A 78 3.19 -4.61 8.83
CA GLU A 78 4.47 -4.68 9.53
C GLU A 78 5.40 -5.73 8.91
N ALA A 79 4.88 -6.92 8.59
CA ALA A 79 5.67 -7.97 7.94
C ALA A 79 6.21 -7.54 6.56
N ASN A 80 5.48 -6.71 5.81
CA ASN A 80 5.86 -6.25 4.47
C ASN A 80 6.78 -5.01 4.48
N PHE A 81 6.54 -4.08 5.40
CA PHE A 81 7.17 -2.75 5.40
C PHE A 81 8.12 -2.52 6.57
N GLY A 82 8.11 -3.36 7.60
CA GLY A 82 8.87 -3.16 8.84
C GLY A 82 8.37 -1.99 9.68
N GLU A 83 7.16 -1.51 9.41
CA GLU A 83 6.52 -0.36 10.06
C GLU A 83 5.12 -0.74 10.51
N VAL A 84 4.71 -0.30 11.70
CA VAL A 84 3.35 -0.51 12.21
C VAL A 84 2.50 0.73 11.91
N PRO A 85 1.40 0.61 11.17
CA PRO A 85 0.47 1.73 10.97
C PRO A 85 -0.10 2.24 12.29
N PHE A 86 -0.39 3.53 12.34
CA PHE A 86 -1.15 4.13 13.43
C PHE A 86 -2.57 3.54 13.51
N GLY A 87 -3.20 3.58 14.68
CA GLY A 87 -4.55 3.06 14.89
C GLY A 87 -5.63 3.94 14.27
N ASP A 88 -6.80 3.98 14.93
CA ASP A 88 -7.97 4.73 14.49
C ASP A 88 -7.65 6.22 14.23
N ILE A 89 -7.82 6.65 12.98
CA ILE A 89 -7.58 8.02 12.51
C ILE A 89 -8.58 9.05 13.06
N THR A 90 -9.71 8.60 13.63
CA THR A 90 -10.71 9.50 14.21
C THR A 90 -10.24 10.11 15.55
N LEU A 91 -9.29 9.43 16.22
CA LEU A 91 -8.72 9.82 17.50
C LEU A 91 -7.70 10.96 17.38
N GLU A 92 -7.70 11.88 18.34
CA GLU A 92 -6.80 13.03 18.33
C GLU A 92 -5.34 12.60 18.54
N GLU A 93 -5.11 11.55 19.33
CA GLU A 93 -3.78 10.98 19.52
C GLU A 93 -3.16 10.42 18.24
N THR A 94 -3.97 10.06 17.24
CA THR A 94 -3.49 9.64 15.92
C THR A 94 -3.27 10.85 15.02
N LYS A 95 -4.23 11.78 15.00
CA LYS A 95 -4.20 12.98 14.15
C LYS A 95 -2.99 13.89 14.41
N GLN A 96 -2.50 13.94 15.65
CA GLN A 96 -1.32 14.75 15.99
C GLN A 96 -0.05 14.36 15.22
N TYR A 97 0.02 13.13 14.70
CA TYR A 97 1.16 12.65 13.91
C TYR A 97 1.05 13.00 12.42
N ILE A 98 -0.10 13.49 11.95
CA ILE A 98 -0.26 13.91 10.56
C ILE A 98 0.58 15.18 10.33
N PRO A 99 1.52 15.17 9.37
CA PRO A 99 2.33 16.35 9.09
C PRO A 99 1.46 17.47 8.52
N LYS A 100 1.81 18.72 8.83
CA LYS A 100 1.10 19.92 8.33
C LYS A 100 1.12 20.04 6.79
N GLN A 101 2.08 19.40 6.14
CA GLN A 101 2.29 19.43 4.70
C GLN A 101 2.61 18.02 4.20
N PHE A 102 1.88 17.61 3.17
CA PHE A 102 2.10 16.40 2.37
C PHE A 102 1.47 16.63 0.99
N ASP A 103 1.89 15.88 -0.02
CA ASP A 103 1.45 16.12 -1.40
C ASP A 103 0.18 15.33 -1.77
N VAL A 104 0.06 14.09 -1.26
CA VAL A 104 -1.01 13.17 -1.63
C VAL A 104 -1.65 12.54 -0.39
N LEU A 105 -2.98 12.49 -0.37
CA LEU A 105 -3.76 11.69 0.58
C LEU A 105 -4.30 10.46 -0.14
N CYS A 106 -3.98 9.28 0.39
CA CYS A 106 -4.56 8.01 -0.03
C CYS A 106 -5.46 7.49 1.07
N GLY A 107 -6.64 6.99 0.70
CA GLY A 107 -7.50 6.31 1.64
C GLY A 107 -8.93 6.19 1.15
N PHE A 108 -9.50 5.01 1.35
CA PHE A 108 -10.89 4.74 1.04
C PHE A 108 -11.45 3.80 2.11
N SER A 109 -12.44 4.29 2.86
CA SER A 109 -13.16 3.49 3.84
C SER A 109 -14.41 2.91 3.17
N LEU A 110 -14.47 1.60 3.04
CA LEU A 110 -15.71 0.90 2.71
C LEU A 110 -16.49 0.69 3.99
N SER A 111 -17.62 1.39 4.13
CA SER A 111 -18.58 1.14 5.20
C SER A 111 -18.98 -0.33 5.20
N LYS A 112 -18.75 -1.03 6.32
CA LYS A 112 -19.40 -2.32 6.59
C LYS A 112 -20.86 -2.11 6.94
#